data_AF-A0A9D1C0N8-F1
#
_entry.id   AF-A0A9D1C0N8-F1
#
_cell.length_a   1.000
_cell.length_b   1.000
_cell.length_c   1.000
_cell.angle_alpha   90.00
_cell.angle_beta   90.00
_cell.angle_gamma   90.00
#
_symmetry.space_group_name_H-M   'P 1'
#
loop_
_entity.id
_entity.type
_entity.pdbx_description
1 polymer ?
#
loop_
_entity_poly.entity_id
_entity_poly.type
_entity_poly.pdbx_seq_one_letter_code
_entity_poly.pdbx_strand_id
1 'polypeptide(L)'
;MELGSAEHKQKLMQGILRVAFKTATFGLFIGVFLMTPALIIPNTFSMGLAYAGFAIILGSQVFATLLAWRKYKKIIKPFDETYRSNKD
;
A
#
# COMPACT_ATOMS: atom_id res chain seq x y z
N MET A 1 1.52 23.84 13.63
CA MET A 1 0.92 22.64 14.22
C MET A 1 1.80 22.22 15.37
N GLU A 2 1.24 22.13 16.57
CA GLU A 2 1.98 21.65 17.73
C GLU A 2 2.31 20.16 17.55
N LEU A 3 3.60 19.85 17.67
CA LEU A 3 4.10 18.48 17.64
C LEU A 3 3.47 17.72 18.82
N GLY A 4 2.71 16.67 18.52
CA GLY A 4 2.00 15.87 19.52
C GLY A 4 0.46 15.98 19.50
N SER A 5 -0.11 16.89 18.72
CA SER A 5 -1.57 17.00 18.63
C SER A 5 -2.20 15.81 17.89
N ALA A 6 -3.46 15.50 18.19
CA ALA A 6 -4.23 14.45 17.53
C ALA A 6 -4.30 14.66 16.00
N GLU A 7 -4.35 15.92 15.55
CA GLU A 7 -4.31 16.26 14.12
C GLU A 7 -3.01 15.85 13.44
N HIS A 8 -1.86 15.98 14.12
CA HIS A 8 -0.56 15.60 13.56
C HIS A 8 -0.49 14.08 13.32
N LYS A 9 -0.96 13.29 14.29
CA LYS A 9 -1.09 11.83 14.15
C LYS A 9 -2.01 11.45 12.99
N GLN A 10 -3.13 12.15 12.85
CA GLN A 10 -4.11 11.88 11.80
C GLN A 10 -3.55 12.15 10.40
N LYS A 11 -2.78 13.25 10.24
CA LYS A 11 -2.07 13.55 8.98
C LYS A 11 -0.99 12.52 8.66
N LEU A 12 -0.22 12.06 9.65
CA LEU A 12 0.76 10.98 9.48
C LEU A 12 0.10 9.68 9.01
N MET A 13 -1.02 9.30 9.64
CA MET A 13 -1.79 8.12 9.25
C MET A 13 -2.34 8.24 7.82
N GLN A 14 -2.95 9.38 7.48
CA GLN A 14 -3.44 9.63 6.12
C GLN A 14 -2.32 9.56 5.08
N GLY A 15 -1.13 10.07 5.39
CA GLY A 15 0.03 9.97 4.52
C GLY A 15 0.43 8.52 4.23
N ILE A 16 0.51 7.69 5.28
CA ILE A 16 0.83 6.26 5.17
C ILE A 16 -0.23 5.54 4.33
N LEU A 17 -1.51 5.77 4.62
CA LEU A 17 -2.62 5.15 3.90
C LEU A 17 -2.67 5.59 2.43
N ARG A 18 -2.44 6.87 2.14
CA ARG A 18 -2.42 7.39 0.78
C ARG A 18 -1.33 6.74 -0.06
N VAL A 19 -0.13 6.55 0.50
CA VAL A 19 0.96 5.87 -0.20
C VAL A 19 0.62 4.41 -0.43
N ALA A 20 0.17 3.69 0.60
CA ALA A 20 -0.21 2.29 0.47
C ALA A 20 -1.31 2.09 -0.59
N PHE A 21 -2.34 2.96 -0.58
CA PHE A 21 -3.41 2.93 -1.56
C PHE A 21 -2.90 3.18 -2.98
N LYS A 22 -2.06 4.20 -3.19
CA LYS A 22 -1.45 4.45 -4.51
C LYS A 22 -0.64 3.25 -5.02
N THR A 23 0.15 2.61 -4.15
CA THR A 23 0.92 1.42 -4.50
C THR A 23 0.02 0.26 -4.92
N ALA A 24 -1.04 0.01 -4.15
CA ALA A 24 -2.03 -1.02 -4.46
C ALA A 24 -2.75 -0.76 -5.80
N THR A 25 -3.21 0.48 -6.03
CA THR A 25 -3.90 0.85 -7.27
C THR A 25 -2.99 0.77 -8.49
N PHE A 26 -1.72 1.15 -8.35
CA PHE A 26 -0.77 1.09 -9.47
C PHE A 26 -0.45 -0.36 -9.87
N GLY A 27 -0.24 -1.25 -8.89
CA GLY A 27 -0.06 -2.67 -9.16
C GLY A 27 -1.30 -3.33 -9.75
N LEU A 28 -2.50 -2.92 -9.31
CA LEU A 28 -3.76 -3.37 -9.91
C LEU A 28 -3.88 -2.93 -11.37
N PHE A 29 -3.60 -1.66 -11.66
CA PHE A 29 -3.69 -1.11 -13.03
C PHE A 29 -2.72 -1.83 -13.98
N ILE A 30 -1.45 -1.98 -13.59
CA ILE A 30 -0.45 -2.68 -14.40
C ILE A 30 -0.82 -4.15 -14.58
N GLY A 31 -1.26 -4.82 -13.51
CA GLY A 31 -1.65 -6.22 -13.56
C GLY A 31 -2.81 -6.47 -14.51
N VAL A 32 -3.87 -5.66 -14.43
CA VAL A 32 -5.02 -5.74 -15.34
C VAL A 32 -4.61 -5.45 -16.79
N PHE A 33 -3.76 -4.45 -17.00
CA PHE A 33 -3.24 -4.14 -18.33
C PHE A 33 -2.49 -5.34 -18.95
N LEU A 34 -1.65 -6.01 -18.18
CA LEU A 34 -0.92 -7.23 -18.61
C LEU A 34 -1.85 -8.42 -18.89
N MET A 35 -3.00 -8.50 -18.24
CA MET A 35 -3.98 -9.57 -18.47
C MET A 35 -4.84 -9.33 -19.72
N THR A 36 -4.90 -8.09 -20.22
CA THR A 36 -5.76 -7.70 -21.35
C THR A 36 -5.54 -8.52 -22.63
N PRO A 37 -4.28 -8.81 -23.06
CA PRO A 37 -4.04 -9.60 -24.27
C PRO A 37 -4.67 -11.00 -24.25
N ALA A 38 -4.77 -11.64 -23.09
CA ALA A 38 -5.37 -12.97 -22.95
C ALA A 38 -6.88 -12.99 -23.26
N LEU A 39 -7.55 -11.84 -23.15
CA LEU A 39 -8.96 -11.68 -23.48
C LEU A 39 -9.21 -11.54 -25.00
N ILE A 40 -8.18 -11.08 -25.74
CA ILE A 40 -8.30 -10.80 -27.19
C ILE A 40 -7.70 -11.96 -28.00
N ILE A 41 -6.53 -12.46 -27.60
CA ILE A 41 -5.78 -13.50 -28.31
C ILE A 41 -5.32 -14.56 -27.32
N PRO A 42 -6.10 -15.64 -27.11
CA PRO A 42 -5.77 -16.68 -26.15
C PRO A 42 -4.69 -17.62 -26.71
N ASN A 43 -3.43 -17.29 -26.46
CA ASN A 43 -2.26 -18.12 -26.74
C ASN A 43 -1.36 -18.28 -25.52
N THR A 44 -0.36 -19.14 -25.60
CA THR A 44 0.57 -19.43 -24.49
C THR A 44 1.27 -18.17 -23.96
N PHE A 45 1.66 -17.24 -24.85
CA PHE A 45 2.31 -16.00 -24.46
C PHE A 45 1.37 -15.07 -23.68
N SER A 46 0.14 -14.89 -24.17
CA SER A 46 -0.89 -14.07 -23.52
C SER A 46 -1.28 -14.62 -22.14
N MET A 47 -1.34 -15.94 -21.98
CA MET A 47 -1.58 -16.60 -20.69
C MET A 47 -0.40 -16.39 -19.73
N GLY A 48 0.83 -16.45 -20.24
CA GLY A 48 2.02 -16.09 -19.46
C GLY A 48 1.98 -14.65 -18.94
N LEU A 49 1.60 -13.69 -19.79
CA LEU A 49 1.39 -12.30 -19.38
C LEU A 49 0.27 -12.17 -18.34
N ALA A 50 -0.81 -12.93 -18.48
CA ALA A 50 -1.90 -12.91 -17.51
C ALA A 50 -1.46 -13.42 -16.13
N TYR A 51 -0.66 -14.50 -16.05
CA TYR A 51 -0.09 -14.97 -14.79
C TYR A 51 0.89 -13.97 -14.18
N ALA A 52 1.73 -13.34 -14.99
CA ALA A 52 2.63 -12.28 -14.53
C ALA A 52 1.84 -11.08 -13.99
N GLY A 53 0.78 -10.67 -14.70
CA GLY A 53 -0.14 -9.63 -14.27
C GLY A 53 -0.77 -9.96 -12.93
N PHE A 54 -1.31 -11.18 -12.78
CA PHE A 54 -1.89 -11.64 -11.52
C PHE A 54 -0.88 -11.64 -10.36
N ALA A 55 0.36 -12.10 -10.60
CA ALA A 55 1.43 -12.07 -9.62
C ALA A 55 1.78 -10.63 -9.18
N ILE A 56 1.77 -9.66 -10.11
CA ILE A 56 1.97 -8.24 -9.80
C ILE A 56 0.83 -7.70 -8.94
N ILE A 57 -0.43 -8.04 -9.23
CA ILE A 57 -1.57 -7.64 -8.41
C ILE A 57 -1.37 -8.14 -6.98
N LEU A 58 -1.21 -9.45 -6.81
CA LEU A 58 -1.03 -10.04 -5.47
C LEU A 58 0.20 -9.47 -4.74
N GLY A 59 1.34 -9.41 -5.43
CA GLY A 59 2.59 -8.89 -4.87
C GLY A 59 2.46 -7.44 -4.40
N SER A 60 1.80 -6.59 -5.18
CA SER A 60 1.59 -5.18 -4.82
C SER A 60 0.65 -5.00 -3.63
N GLN A 61 -0.41 -5.80 -3.50
CA GLN A 61 -1.32 -5.74 -2.34
C GLN A 61 -0.61 -6.17 -1.05
N VAL A 62 0.13 -7.28 -1.11
CA VAL A 62 0.93 -7.77 0.02
C VAL A 62 1.98 -6.73 0.41
N PHE A 63 2.70 -6.19 -0.57
CA PHE A 63 3.72 -5.18 -0.33
C PHE A 63 3.16 -3.89 0.26
N ALA A 64 2.04 -3.38 -0.25
CA ALA A 64 1.37 -2.18 0.27
C ALA A 64 0.94 -2.37 1.73
N THR A 65 0.38 -3.55 2.06
CA THR A 65 -0.03 -3.89 3.43
C THR A 65 1.18 -3.96 4.37
N LEU A 66 2.25 -4.63 3.95
CA LEU A 66 3.49 -4.71 4.72
C LEU A 66 4.14 -3.35 4.94
N LEU A 67 4.12 -2.48 3.92
CA LEU A 67 4.62 -1.11 4.01
C LEU A 67 3.82 -0.31 5.05
N ALA A 68 2.48 -0.35 4.97
CA ALA A 68 1.61 0.32 5.92
C ALA A 68 1.84 -0.18 7.34
N TRP A 69 1.92 -1.49 7.55
CA TRP A 69 2.19 -2.11 8.85
C TRP A 69 3.54 -1.68 9.44
N ARG A 70 4.61 -1.72 8.63
CA ARG A 70 5.95 -1.29 9.07
C ARG A 70 5.97 0.18 9.45
N LYS A 71 5.29 1.04 8.68
CA LYS A 71 5.19 2.48 8.96
C LYS A 71 4.34 2.75 10.20
N TYR A 72 3.24 2.03 10.38
CA TYR A 72 2.43 2.09 11.59
C TYR A 72 3.26 1.75 12.84
N LYS A 73 3.96 0.61 12.82
CA LYS A 73 4.79 0.16 13.95
C LYS A 73 5.95 1.12 14.26
N LYS A 74 6.60 1.67 13.24
CA LYS A 74 7.80 2.52 13.43
C LYS A 74 7.50 3.99 13.68
N ILE A 75 6.35 4.50 13.26
CA ILE A 75 6.04 5.93 13.31
C ILE A 75 4.91 6.20 14.30
N ILE A 76 3.80 5.47 14.18
CA ILE A 76 2.61 5.76 14.98
C ILE A 76 2.75 5.22 16.41
N LYS A 77 3.29 4.01 16.59
CA LYS A 77 3.49 3.42 17.93
C LYS A 77 4.39 4.28 18.85
N PRO A 78 5.61 4.70 18.43
CA PRO A 78 6.44 5.56 19.28
C PRO A 78 5.89 6.99 19.42
N PHE A 79 5.16 7.50 18.43
CA PHE A 79 4.44 8.77 18.57
C PHE A 79 3.42 8.68 19.71
N ASP A 80 2.62 7.61 19.77
CA ASP A 80 1.68 7.40 20.86
C ASP A 80 2.39 7.25 22.21
N GLU A 81 3.50 6.51 22.29
CA GLU A 81 4.26 6.35 23.53
C GLU A 81 4.85 7.68 24.04
N THR A 82 5.42 8.50 23.15
CA THR A 82 6.07 9.77 23.50
C THR A 82 5.07 10.83 23.98
N TYR A 83 3.91 10.92 23.33
CA TYR A 83 2.92 11.97 23.64
C TYR A 83 1.84 11.54 24.63
N ARG A 84 1.67 10.24 24.87
CA ARG A 84 0.80 9.73 25.95
C ARG A 84 1.53 9.76 27.29
N SER A 85 2.85 9.56 27.32
CA SER A 85 3.68 9.69 28.52
C SER A 85 3.80 11.13 29.06
N ASN A 86 3.47 12.14 28.24
CA ASN A 86 3.62 13.56 28.60
C ASN A 86 2.31 14.17 29.13
N LYS A 87 1.30 13.33 29.40
CA LYS A 87 -0.04 13.71 29.81
C LYS A 87 -0.45 13.18 31.19
N ASP A 88 0.43 12.41 31.83
CA ASP A 88 0.36 11.93 33.21
C ASP A 88 1.44 12.65 34.03
#